data_AF-A0A2E1HDB0-F1
#
_entry.id   AF-A0A2E1HDB0-F1
#
_cell.length_a   1.000
_cell.length_b   1.000
_cell.length_c   1.000
_cell.angle_alpha   90.00
_cell.angle_beta   90.00
_cell.angle_gamma   90.00
#
_symmetry.space_group_name_H-M   'P 1'
#
loop_
_entity.id
_entity.type
_entity.pdbx_description
1 polymer ?
#
loop_
_entity_poly.entity_id
_entity_poly.type
_entity_poly.pdbx_seq_one_letter_code
_entity_poly.pdbx_strand_id
1 'polypeptide(L)'
;MLADLSTYSLRDFLLFDAAIYRDLFGQVNAGHWPLAAIGIALAVALLAVRRRASFAGLGLFVLLAAAFASAAVVFFFGPYETINWASVYPGWAFVAEAVLFVQAAVALAAFGRRAPMQAQLRPDGGWPAIAVVLYALFGHPLAGLAFGRGPEALEWFALAPSPTALAALGLLALWPSRWRFLLAVIPVAWLLLDAATLGGLDMTGESWLLLVSTILSAGILVMPKRKAGAAATGPGANTAPQPAAKPASDRTTDRRGRQGRRGSGRRPTAAGLLPTDRVQ
;
A
#
# COMPACT_ATOMS: atom_id res chain seq x y z
N MET A 1 12.57 8.52 -44.58
CA MET A 1 13.92 8.40 -43.99
C MET A 1 13.76 8.34 -42.48
N LEU A 2 13.45 7.15 -41.94
CA LEU A 2 13.57 6.89 -40.51
C LEU A 2 15.04 6.51 -40.32
N ALA A 3 15.83 7.39 -39.70
CA ALA A 3 17.19 7.05 -39.32
C ALA A 3 17.16 5.77 -38.48
N ASP A 4 18.18 4.93 -38.67
CA ASP A 4 18.36 3.68 -37.93
C ASP A 4 18.41 4.02 -36.42
N LEU A 5 17.30 3.79 -35.70
CA LEU A 5 17.15 4.12 -34.27
C LEU A 5 18.23 3.43 -33.42
N SER A 6 18.89 2.42 -33.97
CA SER A 6 20.05 1.71 -33.42
C SER A 6 21.30 2.59 -33.26
N THR A 7 21.39 3.74 -33.94
CA THR A 7 22.55 4.65 -33.84
C THR A 7 22.44 5.62 -32.67
N TYR A 8 21.23 5.84 -32.13
CA TYR A 8 21.00 6.74 -31.00
C TYR A 8 21.20 6.01 -29.68
N SER A 9 22.01 6.59 -28.81
CA SER A 9 22.13 6.17 -27.43
C SER A 9 21.10 6.90 -26.57
N LEU A 10 20.77 6.35 -25.40
CA LEU A 10 19.85 7.00 -24.46
C LEU A 10 20.36 8.38 -24.03
N ARG A 11 21.68 8.55 -23.96
CA ARG A 11 22.35 9.81 -23.61
C ARG A 11 22.05 10.92 -24.59
N ASP A 12 21.83 10.63 -25.87
CA ASP A 12 21.54 11.63 -26.90
C ASP A 12 20.17 12.30 -26.70
N PHE A 13 19.30 11.69 -25.90
CA PHE A 13 18.00 12.26 -25.52
C PHE A 13 18.03 13.02 -24.19
N LEU A 14 19.14 12.95 -23.45
CA LEU A 14 19.33 13.66 -22.19
C LEU A 14 20.03 14.99 -22.46
N LEU A 15 19.26 16.07 -22.44
CA LEU A 15 19.72 17.44 -22.72
C LEU A 15 20.48 18.09 -21.54
N PHE A 16 20.86 17.29 -20.54
CA PHE A 16 21.46 17.73 -19.28
C PHE A 16 22.45 16.68 -18.77
N ASP A 17 23.35 17.08 -17.87
CA ASP A 17 24.35 16.21 -17.27
C ASP A 17 23.96 15.75 -15.85
N ALA A 18 24.79 14.86 -15.28
CA ALA A 18 24.60 14.31 -13.95
C ALA A 18 24.66 15.37 -12.84
N ALA A 19 25.41 16.46 -13.03
CA ALA A 19 25.54 17.51 -12.03
C ALA A 19 24.24 18.32 -11.94
N ILE A 20 23.71 18.75 -13.10
CA ILE A 20 22.41 19.43 -13.20
C ILE A 20 21.30 18.56 -12.63
N TYR A 21 21.32 17.25 -12.93
CA TYR A 21 20.32 16.32 -12.38
C TYR A 21 20.37 16.20 -10.86
N ARG A 22 21.56 16.25 -10.24
CA ARG A 22 21.70 16.22 -8.78
C ARG A 22 21.26 17.52 -8.12
N ASP A 23 21.68 18.66 -8.68
CA ASP A 23 21.34 19.99 -8.15
C ASP A 23 19.82 20.24 -8.14
N LEU A 24 19.10 19.64 -9.08
CA LEU A 24 17.63 19.62 -9.15
C LEU A 24 17.00 19.23 -7.81
N PHE A 25 17.49 18.16 -7.17
CA PHE A 25 16.96 17.70 -5.89
C PHE A 25 17.29 18.68 -4.77
N GLY A 26 18.46 19.33 -4.82
CA GLY A 26 18.82 20.41 -3.90
C GLY A 26 17.83 21.56 -3.95
N GLN A 27 17.47 22.01 -5.15
CA GLN A 27 16.49 23.08 -5.35
C GLN A 27 15.09 22.69 -4.84
N VAL A 28 14.63 21.49 -5.19
CA VAL A 28 13.33 20.95 -4.73
C VAL A 28 13.28 20.88 -3.20
N ASN A 29 14.32 20.34 -2.57
CA ASN A 29 14.37 20.18 -1.14
C ASN A 29 14.42 21.53 -0.42
N ALA A 30 15.21 22.49 -0.91
CA ALA A 30 15.29 23.83 -0.33
C ALA A 30 13.91 24.51 -0.27
N GLY A 31 13.09 24.35 -1.32
CA GLY A 31 11.75 24.92 -1.38
C GLY A 31 10.66 24.14 -0.61
N HIS A 32 10.83 22.82 -0.46
CA HIS A 32 9.72 21.94 -0.08
C HIS A 32 10.04 20.90 1.01
N TRP A 33 11.18 20.99 1.72
CA TRP A 33 11.56 20.03 2.77
C TRP A 33 10.48 19.72 3.83
N PRO A 34 9.58 20.65 4.24
CA PRO A 34 8.56 20.31 5.24
C PRO A 34 7.60 19.22 4.74
N LEU A 35 7.31 19.19 3.43
CA LEU A 35 6.43 18.17 2.84
C LEU A 35 7.05 16.78 2.95
N ALA A 36 8.36 16.65 2.72
CA ALA A 36 9.07 15.38 2.92
C ALA A 36 8.99 14.92 4.38
N ALA A 37 9.27 15.82 5.34
CA ALA A 37 9.23 15.51 6.76
C ALA A 37 7.82 15.05 7.21
N ILE A 38 6.77 15.77 6.79
CA ILE A 38 5.38 15.42 7.07
C ILE A 38 5.01 14.09 6.42
N GLY A 39 5.39 13.89 5.15
CA GLY A 39 5.11 12.66 4.41
C GLY A 39 5.73 11.44 5.07
N ILE A 40 7.01 11.52 5.46
CA ILE A 40 7.73 10.46 6.16
C ILE A 40 7.09 10.19 7.53
N ALA A 41 6.80 11.24 8.31
CA ALA A 41 6.19 11.09 9.62
C ALA A 41 4.80 10.41 9.54
N LEU A 42 3.97 10.80 8.58
CA LEU A 42 2.67 10.18 8.33
C LEU A 42 2.82 8.72 7.86
N ALA A 43 3.76 8.43 6.96
CA ALA A 43 4.01 7.07 6.49
C ALA A 43 4.37 6.14 7.66
N VAL A 44 5.31 6.57 8.50
CA VAL A 44 5.75 5.81 9.69
C VAL A 44 4.61 5.66 10.70
N ALA A 45 3.88 6.74 10.99
CA ALA A 45 2.77 6.71 11.95
C ALA A 45 1.65 5.76 11.48
N LEU A 46 1.21 5.88 10.23
CA LEU A 46 0.18 5.01 9.64
C LEU A 46 0.63 3.55 9.60
N LEU A 47 1.91 3.31 9.25
CA LEU A 47 2.47 1.97 9.29
C LEU A 47 2.49 1.42 10.72
N ALA A 48 2.87 2.21 11.72
CA ALA A 48 2.90 1.78 13.12
C ALA A 48 1.50 1.41 13.65
N VAL A 49 0.48 2.20 13.32
CA VAL A 49 -0.90 1.95 13.80
C VAL A 49 -1.70 0.99 12.93
N ARG A 50 -1.17 0.53 11.78
CA ARG A 50 -1.90 -0.28 10.77
C ARG A 50 -2.61 -1.52 11.29
N ARG A 51 -2.12 -2.12 12.37
CA ARG A 51 -2.72 -3.31 13.00
C ARG A 51 -3.82 -2.98 14.00
N ARG A 52 -3.84 -1.75 14.52
CA ARG A 52 -4.74 -1.32 15.61
C ARG A 52 -5.84 -0.41 15.08
N ALA A 53 -5.50 0.49 14.16
CA ALA A 53 -6.41 1.48 13.61
C ALA A 53 -7.03 0.96 12.31
N SER A 54 -8.37 0.92 12.26
CA SER A 54 -9.08 0.59 11.02
C SER A 54 -8.70 1.59 9.93
N PHE A 55 -8.72 2.90 10.19
CA PHE A 55 -8.46 3.97 9.21
C PHE A 55 -7.07 3.93 8.53
N ALA A 56 -6.10 3.18 9.07
CA ALA A 56 -4.72 3.25 8.61
C ALA A 56 -4.55 2.87 7.13
N GLY A 57 -5.29 1.88 6.63
CA GLY A 57 -5.24 1.50 5.21
C GLY A 57 -5.70 2.64 4.27
N LEU A 58 -6.73 3.38 4.66
CA LEU A 58 -7.26 4.53 3.92
C LEU A 58 -6.25 5.66 3.97
N GLY A 59 -5.71 5.92 5.16
CA GLY A 59 -4.66 6.92 5.36
C GLY A 59 -3.44 6.65 4.47
N LEU A 60 -3.03 5.39 4.28
CA LEU A 60 -1.91 5.04 3.40
C LEU A 60 -2.22 5.33 1.93
N PHE A 61 -3.43 5.05 1.44
CA PHE A 61 -3.82 5.40 0.07
C PHE A 61 -3.93 6.91 -0.13
N VAL A 62 -4.49 7.64 0.84
CA VAL A 62 -4.56 9.10 0.81
C VAL A 62 -3.15 9.71 0.84
N LEU A 63 -2.25 9.16 1.66
CA LEU A 63 -0.86 9.59 1.71
C LEU A 63 -0.14 9.33 0.38
N LEU A 64 -0.34 8.16 -0.24
CA LEU A 64 0.23 7.86 -1.56
C LEU A 64 -0.32 8.81 -2.62
N ALA A 65 -1.63 9.07 -2.64
CA ALA A 65 -2.22 10.04 -3.56
C ALA A 65 -1.58 11.44 -3.40
N ALA A 66 -1.44 11.91 -2.16
CA ALA A 66 -0.82 13.19 -1.87
C ALA A 66 0.67 13.22 -2.26
N ALA A 67 1.40 12.14 -2.01
CA ALA A 67 2.82 12.03 -2.36
C ALA A 67 3.05 12.00 -3.87
N PHE A 68 2.22 11.27 -4.63
CA PHE A 68 2.28 11.26 -6.09
C PHE A 68 1.91 12.61 -6.70
N ALA A 69 0.85 13.25 -6.19
CA ALA A 69 0.47 14.60 -6.61
C ALA A 69 1.56 15.62 -6.28
N SER A 70 2.17 15.53 -5.10
CA SER A 70 3.28 16.38 -4.68
C SER A 70 4.49 16.21 -5.60
N ALA A 71 4.92 14.97 -5.89
CA ALA A 71 6.01 14.72 -6.84
C ALA A 71 5.68 15.22 -8.25
N ALA A 72 4.44 15.07 -8.72
CA ALA A 72 3.99 15.64 -9.99
C ALA A 72 4.17 17.17 -10.03
N VAL A 73 3.68 17.87 -9.03
CA VAL A 73 3.69 19.34 -9.00
C VAL A 73 5.09 19.89 -8.72
N VAL A 74 5.77 19.36 -7.71
CA VAL A 74 7.03 19.94 -7.21
C VAL A 74 8.21 19.54 -8.07
N PHE A 75 8.25 18.30 -8.56
CA PHE A 75 9.38 17.80 -9.34
C PHE A 75 9.10 17.92 -10.84
N PHE A 76 8.08 17.22 -11.34
CA PHE A 76 7.84 17.09 -12.79
C PHE A 76 7.43 18.40 -13.44
N PHE A 77 6.41 19.09 -12.93
CA PHE A 77 5.96 20.41 -13.41
C PHE A 77 6.71 21.58 -12.76
N GLY A 78 7.80 21.27 -12.06
CA GLY A 78 8.65 22.22 -11.38
C GLY A 78 10.00 22.34 -12.06
N PRO A 79 11.11 22.24 -11.31
CA PRO A 79 12.44 22.34 -11.88
C PRO A 79 12.74 21.34 -13.01
N TYR A 80 12.16 20.13 -13.00
CA TYR A 80 12.49 19.11 -14.00
C TYR A 80 11.97 19.44 -15.39
N GLU A 81 10.83 20.14 -15.50
CA GLU A 81 10.28 20.63 -16.78
C GLU A 81 11.23 21.59 -17.49
N THR A 82 11.96 22.39 -16.71
CA THR A 82 12.86 23.42 -17.26
C THR A 82 14.08 22.82 -17.96
N ILE A 83 14.53 21.63 -17.53
CA ILE A 83 15.71 20.95 -18.08
C ILE A 83 15.34 19.76 -18.98
N ASN A 84 14.12 19.25 -18.84
CA ASN A 84 13.62 18.11 -19.61
C ASN A 84 12.16 18.33 -19.97
N TRP A 85 11.91 18.80 -21.20
CA TRP A 85 10.56 18.99 -21.73
C TRP A 85 9.71 17.71 -21.69
N ALA A 86 10.34 16.53 -21.78
CA ALA A 86 9.65 15.25 -21.73
C ALA A 86 9.18 14.87 -20.33
N SER A 87 9.56 15.61 -19.28
CA SER A 87 9.09 15.40 -17.90
C SER A 87 7.58 15.61 -17.73
N VAL A 88 6.93 16.33 -18.65
CA VAL A 88 5.48 16.54 -18.65
C VAL A 88 4.71 15.21 -18.71
N TYR A 89 5.21 14.21 -19.44
CA TYR A 89 4.57 12.92 -19.61
C TYR A 89 4.56 12.09 -18.30
N PRO A 90 5.70 11.82 -17.64
CA PRO A 90 5.68 11.17 -16.33
C PRO A 90 4.98 12.03 -15.28
N GLY A 91 5.01 13.37 -15.37
CA GLY A 91 4.21 14.26 -14.52
C GLY A 91 2.72 13.92 -14.57
N TRP A 92 2.13 13.85 -15.76
CA TRP A 92 0.73 13.44 -15.92
C TRP A 92 0.45 11.99 -15.54
N ALA A 93 1.42 11.08 -15.74
CA ALA A 93 1.29 9.71 -15.25
C ALA A 93 1.21 9.66 -13.71
N PHE A 94 2.01 10.46 -13.01
CA PHE A 94 1.94 10.57 -11.56
C PHE A 94 0.62 11.20 -11.08
N VAL A 95 0.08 12.20 -11.79
CA VAL A 95 -1.26 12.73 -11.52
C VAL A 95 -2.33 11.64 -11.68
N ALA A 96 -2.25 10.86 -12.77
CA ALA A 96 -3.18 9.75 -12.99
C ALA A 96 -3.10 8.70 -11.88
N GLU A 97 -1.89 8.31 -11.46
CA GLU A 97 -1.68 7.38 -10.34
C GLU A 97 -2.23 7.94 -9.02
N ALA A 98 -2.04 9.24 -8.75
CA ALA A 98 -2.63 9.89 -7.58
C ALA A 98 -4.17 9.79 -7.59
N VAL A 99 -4.81 10.00 -8.74
CA VAL A 99 -6.26 9.82 -8.90
C VAL A 99 -6.65 8.35 -8.66
N LEU A 100 -5.89 7.39 -9.17
CA LEU A 100 -6.16 5.96 -8.94
C LEU A 100 -6.05 5.60 -7.46
N PHE A 101 -5.11 6.17 -6.70
CA PHE A 101 -5.04 5.99 -5.26
C PHE A 101 -6.23 6.62 -4.51
N VAL A 102 -6.71 7.79 -4.95
CA VAL A 102 -7.96 8.37 -4.40
C VAL A 102 -9.15 7.44 -4.67
N GLN A 103 -9.27 6.90 -5.89
CA GLN A 103 -10.35 5.95 -6.21
C GLN A 103 -10.24 4.68 -5.38
N ALA A 104 -9.03 4.16 -5.16
CA ALA A 104 -8.79 3.02 -4.27
C ALA A 104 -9.20 3.34 -2.82
N ALA A 105 -8.86 4.52 -2.32
CA ALA A 105 -9.27 5.01 -1.01
C ALA A 105 -10.79 5.11 -0.87
N VAL A 106 -11.47 5.72 -1.85
CA VAL A 106 -12.94 5.85 -1.88
C VAL A 106 -13.60 4.47 -1.95
N ALA A 107 -13.11 3.56 -2.79
CA ALA A 107 -13.62 2.21 -2.87
C ALA A 107 -13.45 1.47 -1.53
N LEU A 108 -12.32 1.67 -0.84
CA LEU A 108 -12.07 1.11 0.48
C LEU A 108 -13.07 1.64 1.52
N ALA A 109 -13.35 2.94 1.51
CA ALA A 109 -14.30 3.57 2.42
C ALA A 109 -15.76 3.15 2.13
N ALA A 110 -16.16 3.09 0.86
CA ALA A 110 -17.52 2.78 0.44
C ALA A 110 -17.87 1.29 0.60
N PHE A 111 -16.96 0.40 0.18
CA PHE A 111 -17.22 -1.05 0.12
C PHE A 111 -16.59 -1.83 1.30
N GLY A 112 -15.73 -1.20 2.09
CA GLY A 112 -15.03 -1.81 3.23
C GLY A 112 -15.89 -2.12 4.46
N ARG A 113 -17.20 -1.83 4.43
CA ARG A 113 -18.12 -2.01 5.57
C ARG A 113 -18.37 -3.47 6.03
N ARG A 114 -17.83 -4.49 5.34
CA ARG A 114 -18.10 -5.92 5.64
C ARG A 114 -16.90 -6.73 6.14
N ALA A 115 -15.68 -6.20 6.09
CA ALA A 115 -14.52 -6.81 6.72
C ALA A 115 -13.78 -5.71 7.49
N PRO A 116 -13.34 -5.94 8.74
CA PRO A 116 -12.53 -4.97 9.45
C PRO A 116 -11.34 -4.62 8.57
N MET A 117 -11.05 -3.34 8.44
CA MET A 117 -9.98 -2.81 7.58
C MET A 117 -8.60 -3.43 7.89
N GLN A 118 -8.45 -4.00 9.09
CA GLN A 118 -7.35 -4.90 9.51
C GLN A 118 -7.20 -6.16 8.64
N ALA A 119 -8.28 -6.73 8.11
CA ALA A 119 -8.28 -7.88 7.20
C ALA A 119 -7.94 -7.51 5.75
N GLN A 120 -7.93 -6.20 5.42
CA GLN A 120 -7.59 -5.68 4.11
C GLN A 120 -6.12 -5.34 3.95
N LEU A 121 -5.30 -5.42 5.01
CA LEU A 121 -3.85 -5.44 4.90
C LEU A 121 -3.38 -6.80 5.41
N ARG A 122 -2.33 -7.37 4.82
CA ARG A 122 -1.81 -8.68 5.24
C ARG A 122 -1.30 -8.58 6.71
N PRO A 123 -2.00 -9.15 7.72
CA PRO A 123 -1.64 -8.92 9.12
C PRO A 123 -0.28 -9.53 9.47
N ASP A 124 -0.02 -10.73 8.93
CA ASP A 124 1.20 -11.52 9.14
C ASP A 124 2.17 -11.46 7.94
N GLY A 125 1.77 -10.78 6.87
CA GLY A 125 2.45 -10.83 5.58
C GLY A 125 3.22 -9.56 5.26
N GLY A 126 4.53 -9.61 5.48
CA GLY A 126 5.48 -8.92 4.62
C GLY A 126 6.49 -8.03 5.32
N TRP A 127 7.29 -8.54 6.26
CA TRP A 127 8.53 -7.84 6.66
C TRP A 127 9.34 -7.36 5.44
N PRO A 128 9.46 -8.12 4.33
CA PRO A 128 10.07 -7.61 3.10
C PRO A 128 9.38 -6.36 2.53
N ALA A 129 8.04 -6.30 2.53
CA ALA A 129 7.30 -5.14 2.05
C ALA A 129 7.51 -3.92 2.95
N ILE A 130 7.54 -4.11 4.27
CA ILE A 130 7.89 -3.06 5.24
C ILE A 130 9.33 -2.60 5.03
N ALA A 131 10.27 -3.53 4.80
CA ALA A 131 11.66 -3.21 4.52
C ALA A 131 11.79 -2.38 3.24
N VAL A 132 11.01 -2.67 2.20
CA VAL A 132 10.94 -1.83 0.99
C VAL A 132 10.44 -0.43 1.31
N VAL A 133 9.38 -0.28 2.11
CA VAL A 133 8.88 1.05 2.52
C VAL A 133 9.94 1.80 3.32
N LEU A 134 10.58 1.17 4.31
CA LEU A 134 11.63 1.81 5.11
C LEU A 134 12.87 2.15 4.27
N TYR A 135 13.23 1.29 3.34
CA TYR A 135 14.27 1.57 2.36
C TYR A 135 13.88 2.78 1.51
N ALA A 136 12.66 2.84 0.98
CA ALA A 136 12.21 3.98 0.18
C ALA A 136 12.22 5.31 0.97
N LEU A 137 11.82 5.29 2.25
CA LEU A 137 11.75 6.49 3.08
C LEU A 137 13.13 6.97 3.56
N PHE A 138 14.07 6.05 3.81
CA PHE A 138 15.35 6.36 4.43
C PHE A 138 16.53 5.80 3.64
N GLY A 139 16.50 4.52 3.30
CA GLY A 139 17.61 3.84 2.63
C GLY A 139 17.98 4.41 1.25
N HIS A 140 16.98 4.69 0.40
CA HIS A 140 17.17 5.26 -0.94
C HIS A 140 17.73 6.69 -0.88
N PRO A 141 17.11 7.66 -0.15
CA PRO A 141 17.71 8.97 0.03
C PRO A 141 19.13 8.89 0.58
N LEU A 142 19.36 8.13 1.66
CA LEU A 142 20.68 8.02 2.30
C LEU A 142 21.71 7.32 1.42
N ALA A 143 21.30 6.41 0.53
CA ALA A 143 22.20 5.81 -0.44
C ALA A 143 22.82 6.87 -1.37
N GLY A 144 22.11 7.97 -1.63
CA GLY A 144 22.64 9.11 -2.38
C GLY A 144 23.94 9.67 -1.78
N LEU A 145 24.09 9.68 -0.45
CA LEU A 145 25.34 10.11 0.21
C LEU A 145 26.52 9.21 -0.16
N ALA A 146 26.29 7.89 -0.27
CA ALA A 146 27.32 6.92 -0.65
C ALA A 146 27.79 7.09 -2.11
N PHE A 147 26.97 7.73 -2.96
CA PHE A 147 27.31 8.06 -4.35
C PHE A 147 27.78 9.52 -4.52
N GLY A 148 28.06 10.22 -3.42
CA GLY A 148 28.63 11.56 -3.42
C GLY A 148 27.63 12.70 -3.56
N ARG A 149 26.33 12.46 -3.37
CA ARG A 149 25.36 13.56 -3.26
C ARG A 149 25.53 14.31 -1.94
N GLY A 150 25.35 15.63 -1.97
CA GLY A 150 25.21 16.43 -0.77
C GLY A 150 23.92 16.11 0.00
N PRO A 151 23.87 16.32 1.32
CA PRO A 151 22.67 16.06 2.14
C PRO A 151 21.45 16.88 1.71
N GLU A 152 21.67 18.04 1.11
CA GLU A 152 20.63 18.90 0.53
C GLU A 152 20.00 18.31 -0.74
N ALA A 153 20.73 17.46 -1.48
CA ALA A 153 20.31 16.89 -2.76
C ALA A 153 19.78 15.45 -2.65
N LEU A 154 19.35 15.03 -1.46
CA LEU A 154 18.82 13.68 -1.26
C LEU A 154 17.40 13.53 -1.82
N GLU A 155 17.12 12.37 -2.37
CA GLU A 155 15.81 12.05 -2.93
C GLU A 155 14.83 11.70 -1.82
N TRP A 156 14.10 12.69 -1.31
CA TRP A 156 13.14 12.48 -0.23
C TRP A 156 11.77 12.02 -0.74
N PHE A 157 11.14 11.12 0.02
CA PHE A 157 9.75 10.70 -0.20
C PHE A 157 8.79 11.90 -0.30
N ALA A 158 7.77 11.78 -1.16
CA ALA A 158 6.78 12.80 -1.50
C ALA A 158 7.30 14.04 -2.27
N LEU A 159 8.63 14.21 -2.39
CA LEU A 159 9.23 15.23 -3.25
C LEU A 159 9.83 14.60 -4.50
N ALA A 160 10.73 13.63 -4.31
CA ALA A 160 11.36 12.90 -5.39
C ALA A 160 10.45 11.74 -5.88
N PRO A 161 10.33 11.55 -7.21
CA PRO A 161 9.49 10.50 -7.79
C PRO A 161 9.87 9.07 -7.39
N SER A 162 11.17 8.76 -7.38
CA SER A 162 11.69 7.39 -7.20
C SER A 162 11.49 6.79 -5.80
N PRO A 163 11.82 7.47 -4.69
CA PRO A 163 11.45 6.98 -3.36
C PRO A 163 9.93 6.91 -3.17
N THR A 164 9.17 7.80 -3.82
CA THR A 164 7.70 7.78 -3.78
C THR A 164 7.13 6.54 -4.46
N ALA A 165 7.65 6.19 -5.64
CA ALA A 165 7.30 4.97 -6.36
C ALA A 165 7.71 3.69 -5.60
N LEU A 166 8.92 3.64 -5.03
CA LEU A 166 9.37 2.50 -4.20
C LEU A 166 8.48 2.30 -2.98
N ALA A 167 8.14 3.39 -2.27
CA ALA A 167 7.23 3.34 -1.12
C ALA A 167 5.85 2.81 -1.53
N ALA A 168 5.33 3.22 -2.70
CA ALA A 168 4.09 2.69 -3.25
C ALA A 168 4.14 1.19 -3.48
N LEU A 169 5.20 0.65 -4.09
CA LEU A 169 5.35 -0.79 -4.30
C LEU A 169 5.35 -1.58 -2.99
N GLY A 170 6.08 -1.08 -1.99
CA GLY A 170 6.10 -1.67 -0.64
C GLY A 170 4.71 -1.67 0.01
N LEU A 171 3.99 -0.55 -0.04
CA LEU A 171 2.64 -0.43 0.52
C LEU A 171 1.61 -1.28 -0.25
N LEU A 172 1.69 -1.32 -1.58
CA LEU A 172 0.84 -2.15 -2.43
C LEU A 172 1.06 -3.65 -2.18
N ALA A 173 2.28 -4.07 -1.85
CA ALA A 173 2.57 -5.46 -1.48
C ALA A 173 1.90 -5.88 -0.16
N LEU A 174 1.61 -4.92 0.74
CA LEU A 174 0.82 -5.16 1.95
C LEU A 174 -0.68 -5.30 1.65
N TRP A 175 -1.14 -4.84 0.47
CA TRP A 175 -2.54 -4.91 0.06
C TRP A 175 -2.88 -6.26 -0.62
N PRO A 176 -3.82 -7.05 -0.08
CA PRO A 176 -4.21 -8.37 -0.58
C PRO A 176 -5.27 -8.28 -1.70
N SER A 177 -5.14 -7.30 -2.61
CA SER A 177 -6.04 -7.05 -3.72
C SER A 177 -5.32 -7.24 -5.06
N ARG A 178 -5.99 -7.82 -6.07
CA ARG A 178 -5.44 -7.91 -7.43
C ARG A 178 -5.21 -6.55 -8.08
N TRP A 179 -5.95 -5.53 -7.65
CA TRP A 179 -5.80 -4.15 -8.13
C TRP A 179 -4.41 -3.57 -7.85
N ARG A 180 -3.68 -4.13 -6.89
CA ARG A 180 -2.29 -3.73 -6.61
C ARG A 180 -1.36 -3.86 -7.81
N PHE A 181 -1.63 -4.78 -8.73
CA PHE A 181 -0.82 -4.94 -9.94
C PHE A 181 -1.07 -3.81 -10.94
N LEU A 182 -2.31 -3.34 -11.03
CA LEU A 182 -2.67 -2.19 -11.86
C LEU A 182 -2.01 -0.91 -11.32
N LEU A 183 -2.13 -0.66 -10.01
CA LEU A 183 -1.51 0.49 -9.32
C LEU A 183 0.03 0.41 -9.27
N ALA A 184 0.61 -0.74 -9.59
CA ALA A 184 2.06 -0.88 -9.66
C ALA A 184 2.63 -0.56 -11.05
N VAL A 185 1.80 -0.43 -12.08
CA VAL A 185 2.26 -0.20 -13.46
C VAL A 185 3.03 1.11 -13.57
N ILE A 186 2.45 2.22 -13.12
CA ILE A 186 3.09 3.53 -13.20
C ILE A 186 4.34 3.61 -12.31
N PRO A 187 4.30 3.18 -11.03
CA PRO A 187 5.50 3.13 -10.19
C PRO A 187 6.64 2.30 -10.79
N VAL A 188 6.36 1.09 -11.31
CA VAL A 188 7.40 0.24 -11.93
C VAL A 188 7.93 0.90 -13.20
N ALA A 189 7.06 1.38 -14.08
CA ALA A 189 7.46 2.02 -15.32
C ALA A 189 8.36 3.24 -15.06
N TRP A 190 8.01 4.06 -14.06
CA TRP A 190 8.83 5.19 -13.64
C TRP A 190 10.20 4.74 -13.13
N LEU A 191 10.26 3.77 -12.23
CA LEU A 191 11.53 3.32 -11.67
C LEU A 191 12.47 2.73 -12.72
N LEU A 192 11.92 2.03 -13.73
CA LEU A 192 12.70 1.55 -14.87
C LEU A 192 13.18 2.71 -15.75
N LEU A 193 12.34 3.70 -16.00
CA LEU A 193 12.69 4.90 -16.76
C LEU A 193 13.77 5.72 -16.06
N ASP A 194 13.67 5.90 -14.75
CA ASP A 194 14.65 6.64 -13.95
C ASP A 194 15.97 5.88 -13.85
N ALA A 195 15.93 4.55 -13.64
CA ALA A 195 17.14 3.73 -13.68
C ALA A 195 17.86 3.81 -15.04
N ALA A 196 17.10 3.82 -16.14
CA ALA A 196 17.64 4.04 -17.48
C ALA A 196 18.25 5.46 -17.62
N THR A 197 17.55 6.48 -17.13
CA THR A 197 18.03 7.88 -17.12
C THR A 197 19.35 8.01 -16.38
N LEU A 198 19.45 7.46 -15.16
CA LEU A 198 20.69 7.40 -14.39
C LEU A 198 21.81 6.67 -15.13
N GLY A 199 21.49 5.59 -15.84
CA GLY A 199 22.45 4.88 -16.70
C GLY A 199 22.95 5.75 -17.86
N GLY A 200 22.07 6.51 -18.50
CA GLY A 200 22.42 7.46 -19.57
C GLY A 200 23.26 8.64 -19.10
N LEU A 201 23.17 9.00 -17.81
CA LEU A 201 23.99 10.03 -17.15
C LEU A 201 25.33 9.49 -16.62
N ASP A 202 25.71 8.25 -16.96
CA ASP A 202 26.88 7.52 -16.42
C ASP A 202 26.86 7.33 -14.87
N MET A 203 25.70 7.51 -14.23
CA MET A 203 25.48 7.33 -12.79
C MET A 203 25.26 5.85 -12.46
N THR A 204 26.21 5.02 -12.89
CA THR A 204 26.10 3.56 -12.97
C THR A 204 25.74 2.91 -11.64
N GLY A 205 26.36 3.35 -10.54
CA GLY A 205 26.07 2.81 -9.20
C GLY A 205 24.63 3.07 -8.74
N GLU A 206 24.15 4.29 -8.94
CA GLU A 206 22.79 4.70 -8.59
C GLU A 206 21.75 3.99 -9.48
N SER A 207 22.03 3.88 -10.79
CA SER A 207 21.22 3.15 -11.77
C SER A 207 21.02 1.68 -11.37
N TRP A 208 22.11 0.96 -11.08
CA TRP A 208 22.04 -0.44 -10.66
C TRP A 208 21.31 -0.61 -9.33
N LEU A 209 21.57 0.26 -8.37
CA LEU A 209 20.88 0.20 -7.07
C LEU A 209 19.37 0.37 -7.24
N LEU A 210 18.94 1.34 -8.06
CA LEU A 210 17.53 1.58 -8.33
C LEU A 210 16.89 0.40 -9.08
N LEU A 211 17.58 -0.14 -10.08
CA LEU A 211 17.10 -1.30 -10.85
C LEU A 211 16.91 -2.53 -9.96
N VAL A 212 17.91 -2.85 -9.12
CA VAL A 212 17.83 -3.97 -8.17
C VAL A 212 16.70 -3.75 -7.17
N SER A 213 16.58 -2.54 -6.62
CA SER A 213 15.51 -2.19 -5.67
C SER A 213 14.11 -2.33 -6.31
N THR A 214 13.99 -1.97 -7.58
CA THR A 214 12.75 -2.11 -8.37
C THR A 214 12.38 -3.57 -8.56
N ILE A 215 13.33 -4.40 -9.00
CA ILE A 215 13.13 -5.84 -9.21
C ILE A 215 12.74 -6.53 -7.90
N LEU A 216 13.43 -6.23 -6.80
CA LEU A 216 13.13 -6.79 -5.49
C LEU A 216 11.73 -6.39 -5.01
N SER A 217 11.37 -5.10 -5.17
CA SER A 217 10.06 -4.58 -4.78
C SER A 217 8.94 -5.21 -5.60
N ALA A 218 9.11 -5.32 -6.92
CA ALA A 218 8.17 -6.01 -7.80
C ALA A 218 8.06 -7.51 -7.49
N GLY A 219 9.18 -8.17 -7.17
CA GLY A 219 9.19 -9.57 -6.73
C GLY A 219 8.34 -9.77 -5.47
N ILE A 220 8.50 -8.89 -4.47
CA ILE A 220 7.72 -8.92 -3.23
C ILE A 220 6.21 -8.70 -3.50
N LEU A 221 5.85 -7.87 -4.48
CA LEU A 221 4.47 -7.63 -4.90
C LEU A 221 3.79 -8.90 -5.47
N VAL A 222 4.56 -9.74 -6.18
CA VAL A 222 4.08 -10.98 -6.82
C VAL A 222 4.11 -12.17 -5.85
N MET A 223 4.93 -12.14 -4.79
CA MET A 223 5.08 -13.27 -3.86
C MET A 223 3.73 -13.76 -3.30
N PRO A 224 3.44 -15.08 -3.39
CA PRO A 224 2.19 -15.65 -2.94
C PRO A 224 1.98 -15.48 -1.43
N LYS A 225 0.72 -15.58 -0.99
CA LYS A 225 0.41 -15.60 0.43
C LYS A 225 1.12 -16.80 1.07
N ARG A 226 2.15 -16.57 1.89
CA ARG A 226 2.61 -17.57 2.85
C ARG A 226 1.38 -17.97 3.67
N LYS A 227 0.88 -19.19 3.46
CA LYS A 227 -0.06 -19.80 4.40
C LYS A 227 0.69 -19.84 5.73
N ALA A 228 0.16 -19.16 6.75
CA ALA A 228 0.63 -19.40 8.10
C ALA A 228 0.53 -20.91 8.32
N GLY A 229 1.68 -21.54 8.55
CA GLY A 229 1.77 -22.99 8.63
C GLY A 229 0.78 -23.49 9.67
N ALA A 230 0.10 -24.58 9.33
CA ALA A 230 -0.49 -25.49 10.27
C ALA A 230 0.64 -26.01 11.20
N ALA A 231 0.98 -25.23 12.21
CA ALA A 231 1.84 -25.63 13.32
C ALA A 231 0.93 -25.89 14.52
N ALA A 232 0.09 -26.92 14.39
CA ALA A 232 -0.67 -27.52 15.48
C ALA A 232 -1.02 -28.98 15.16
N THR A 233 0.00 -29.79 14.86
CA THR A 233 -0.07 -31.25 15.07
C THR A 233 1.34 -31.70 15.46
N GLY A 234 1.66 -31.57 16.74
CA GLY A 234 2.76 -32.33 17.33
C GLY A 234 2.40 -33.83 17.29
N PRO A 235 3.36 -34.73 17.01
CA PRO A 235 3.11 -36.16 16.97
C PRO A 235 3.01 -36.69 18.41
N GLY A 236 1.79 -36.91 18.89
CA GLY A 236 1.59 -37.49 20.22
C GLY A 236 0.13 -37.62 20.61
N ALA A 237 -0.59 -38.59 20.03
CA ALA A 237 -1.68 -39.29 20.73
C ALA A 237 -2.17 -40.49 19.90
N ASN A 238 -2.19 -41.65 20.55
CA ASN A 238 -2.93 -42.88 20.22
C ASN A 238 -2.41 -43.81 19.11
N THR A 239 -1.50 -44.69 19.52
CA THR A 239 -1.53 -46.10 19.10
C THR A 239 -1.41 -46.99 20.33
N ALA A 240 -2.55 -47.50 20.82
CA ALA A 240 -2.62 -48.75 21.57
C ALA A 240 -3.98 -49.42 21.26
N PRO A 241 -4.03 -50.71 20.89
CA PRO A 241 -5.27 -51.39 20.51
C PRO A 241 -5.99 -51.96 21.74
N GLN A 242 -7.31 -51.72 21.85
CA GLN A 242 -8.18 -52.48 22.76
C GLN A 242 -8.73 -53.73 22.07
N PRO A 243 -8.61 -54.94 22.67
CA PRO A 243 -9.27 -56.14 22.19
C PRO A 243 -10.71 -56.24 22.72
N ALA A 244 -11.55 -56.88 21.90
CA ALA A 244 -12.98 -57.07 22.07
C ALA A 244 -13.38 -57.96 23.27
N ALA A 245 -14.52 -57.64 23.89
CA ALA A 245 -15.36 -58.61 24.62
C ALA A 245 -16.86 -58.20 24.55
N LYS A 246 -17.71 -59.21 24.41
CA LYS A 246 -19.15 -59.22 24.06
C LYS A 246 -20.07 -59.15 25.32
N PRO A 247 -21.42 -59.29 25.26
CA PRO A 247 -22.39 -58.44 25.97
C PRO A 247 -23.27 -59.17 27.02
N ALA A 248 -23.99 -58.40 27.86
CA ALA A 248 -25.24 -58.69 28.62
C ALA A 248 -25.33 -57.64 29.75
N SER A 249 -26.47 -57.14 30.26
CA SER A 249 -27.82 -57.68 30.39
C SER A 249 -28.85 -56.55 30.66
N ASP A 250 -30.12 -56.91 30.45
CA ASP A 250 -31.38 -56.30 30.87
C ASP A 250 -31.38 -55.29 32.04
N ARG A 251 -32.17 -54.22 31.90
CA ARG A 251 -33.40 -54.05 32.72
C ARG A 251 -34.36 -52.98 32.18
N THR A 252 -35.60 -53.42 32.16
CA THR A 252 -36.90 -52.85 31.81
C THR A 252 -37.39 -51.72 32.73
N THR A 253 -38.52 -51.13 32.30
CA THR A 253 -39.55 -50.30 32.98
C THR A 253 -39.41 -48.78 32.78
N ASP A 254 -40.20 -48.13 31.92
CA ASP A 254 -41.67 -47.88 31.91
C ASP A 254 -42.12 -46.81 32.93
N ARG A 255 -42.48 -45.61 32.44
CA ARG A 255 -43.84 -45.04 32.56
C ARG A 255 -43.95 -43.58 32.11
N ARG A 256 -44.90 -43.35 31.20
CA ARG A 256 -46.01 -42.37 31.19
C ARG A 256 -45.83 -41.12 32.09
N GLY A 257 -46.04 -39.88 31.64
CA GLY A 257 -47.07 -39.37 30.74
C GLY A 257 -48.04 -38.45 31.50
N ARG A 258 -48.26 -37.22 31.03
CA ARG A 258 -49.45 -36.33 31.20
C ARG A 258 -49.02 -34.87 31.00
N GLN A 259 -49.52 -34.15 30.00
CA GLN A 259 -50.86 -33.56 29.79
C GLN A 259 -51.00 -32.14 30.36
N GLY A 260 -51.43 -31.26 29.45
CA GLY A 260 -52.42 -30.21 29.72
C GLY A 260 -51.84 -28.83 30.00
N ARG A 261 -52.46 -27.72 29.61
CA ARG A 261 -53.60 -27.41 28.72
C ARG A 261 -53.81 -25.89 28.89
N ARG A 262 -54.12 -25.19 27.79
CA ARG A 262 -55.01 -23.99 27.69
C ARG A 262 -54.60 -22.73 28.49
N GLY A 263 -54.86 -21.50 28.06
CA GLY A 263 -55.60 -20.97 26.92
C GLY A 263 -56.25 -19.63 27.31
N SER A 264 -56.47 -18.77 26.31
CA SER A 264 -57.33 -17.56 26.31
C SER A 264 -56.86 -16.35 27.14
N GLY A 265 -57.06 -15.10 26.72
CA GLY A 265 -57.79 -14.60 25.56
C GLY A 265 -57.78 -13.05 25.49
N ARG A 266 -58.20 -12.56 24.31
CA ARG A 266 -58.96 -11.32 24.01
C ARG A 266 -58.54 -9.95 24.63
N ARG A 267 -58.07 -9.07 23.73
CA ARG A 267 -58.48 -7.67 23.39
C ARG A 267 -59.86 -7.17 23.92
N PRO A 268 -60.29 -5.87 23.79
CA PRO A 268 -59.63 -4.60 23.36
C PRO A 268 -60.10 -3.34 24.18
N THR A 269 -59.91 -2.12 23.61
CA THR A 269 -60.59 -0.81 23.85
C THR A 269 -60.15 -0.02 25.11
N ALA A 270 -60.08 1.32 25.18
CA ALA A 270 -60.66 2.43 24.41
C ALA A 270 -59.75 3.69 24.61
N ALA A 271 -59.64 4.61 23.64
CA ALA A 271 -60.35 5.90 23.55
C ALA A 271 -59.76 7.09 24.36
N GLY A 272 -59.67 8.24 23.71
CA GLY A 272 -59.36 9.57 24.28
C GLY A 272 -58.44 10.39 23.35
N LEU A 273 -58.93 11.05 22.28
CA LEU A 273 -59.52 12.42 22.26
C LEU A 273 -58.58 13.44 22.94
N LEU A 274 -57.73 14.14 22.19
CA LEU A 274 -57.91 15.46 21.52
C LEU A 274 -57.39 16.66 22.38
N PRO A 275 -57.10 17.81 21.76
CA PRO A 275 -56.05 18.76 22.12
C PRO A 275 -56.59 20.00 22.84
N THR A 276 -55.68 20.84 23.36
CA THR A 276 -55.99 22.24 23.67
C THR A 276 -54.80 23.16 23.42
N ASP A 277 -55.07 24.18 22.62
CA ASP A 277 -54.33 25.42 22.45
C ASP A 277 -54.02 26.16 23.77
N ARG A 278 -52.93 26.94 23.79
CA ARG A 278 -52.88 28.41 24.00
C ARG A 278 -51.45 28.85 24.34
N VAL A 279 -50.87 29.74 23.54
CA VAL A 279 -50.71 31.20 23.80
C VAL A 279 -49.87 31.49 25.06
N GLN A 280 -48.59 31.76 24.86
CA GLN A 280 -47.95 33.09 24.94
C GLN A 280 -46.58 33.04 24.27
#